data_AF-A0A642PJS2-F1
#
_entry.id   AF-A0A642PJS2-F1
#
_cell.length_a   1.000
_cell.length_b   1.000
_cell.length_c   1.000
_cell.angle_alpha   90.00
_cell.angle_beta   90.00
_cell.angle_gamma   90.00
#
_symmetry.space_group_name_H-M   'P 1'
#
loop_
_entity.id
_entity.type
_entity.pdbx_description
1 polymer ?
#
loop_
_entity_poly.entity_id
_entity_poly.type
_entity_poly.pdbx_seq_one_letter_code
_entity_poly.pdbx_strand_id
1 'polypeptide(L)' 'TSSCGFGKKEVKEMLAAEKKANLTVRNFPATVAELRKRLKLAEGGGTYLFATTLADEKKVLIRCQATG' A
#
# COMPACT_ATOMS: atom_id res chain seq x y z
N THR A 1 -14.34 3.35 -0.13
CA THR A 1 -13.19 2.43 -0.20
C THR A 1 -12.69 2.39 -1.63
N SER A 2 -11.46 2.85 -1.89
CA SER A 2 -10.86 2.80 -3.23
C SER A 2 -9.79 1.70 -3.24
N SER A 3 -9.99 0.68 -4.08
CA SER A 3 -9.02 -0.39 -4.31
C SER A 3 -8.32 -0.12 -5.63
N CYS A 4 -7.00 0.03 -5.61
CA CYS A 4 -6.19 0.35 -6.78
C CYS A 4 -5.16 -0.77 -7.01
N GLY A 5 -4.82 -1.04 -8.27
CA GLY A 5 -3.88 -2.09 -8.61
C GLY A 5 -2.51 -1.87 -7.93
N PHE A 6 -1.74 -2.94 -7.74
CA PHE A 6 -0.37 -2.84 -7.19
C PHE A 6 0.63 -2.28 -8.23
N GLY A 7 0.25 -1.23 -8.96
CA GLY A 7 1.11 -0.51 -9.88
C GLY A 7 2.01 0.43 -9.09
N LYS A 8 3.34 0.29 -9.20
CA LYS A 8 4.29 1.18 -8.51
C LYS A 8 4.03 2.67 -8.78
N LYS A 9 3.53 3.02 -9.97
CA LYS A 9 3.15 4.40 -10.34
C LYS A 9 1.87 4.83 -9.65
N GLU A 10 0.80 4.07 -9.81
CA GLU A 10 -0.52 4.34 -9.19
C GLU A 10 -0.43 4.48 -7.67
N VAL A 11 0.25 3.54 -7.01
CA VAL A 11 0.45 3.57 -5.56
C VAL A 11 1.27 4.81 -5.16
N LYS A 12 2.30 5.14 -5.94
CA LYS A 12 3.12 6.34 -5.69
C LYS A 12 2.35 7.63 -5.93
N GLU A 13 1.43 7.69 -6.88
CA GLU A 13 0.56 8.85 -7.11
C GLU A 13 -0.52 8.98 -6.03
N MET A 14 -1.12 7.85 -5.62
CA MET A 14 -2.03 7.77 -4.47
C MET A 14 -1.36 8.24 -3.17
N LEU A 15 -0.08 7.91 -3.00
CA LEU A 15 0.75 8.28 -1.85
C LEU A 15 1.52 9.58 -2.07
N ALA A 16 1.52 10.16 -3.27
CA ALA A 16 2.14 11.47 -3.50
C ALA A 16 1.41 12.54 -2.70
N ALA A 17 0.10 12.36 -2.49
CA ALA A 17 -0.71 13.15 -1.57
C ALA A 17 -0.32 12.93 -0.10
N GLU A 18 0.16 11.75 0.28
CA GLU A 18 0.51 11.40 1.66
C GLU A 18 1.88 10.72 1.78
N LYS A 19 2.88 11.49 2.22
CA LYS A 19 4.27 11.02 2.36
C LYS A 19 4.47 9.95 3.45
N LYS A 20 3.47 9.72 4.32
CA LYS A 20 3.53 8.80 5.46
C LYS A 20 2.30 7.89 5.44
N ALA A 21 2.50 6.58 5.45
CA ALA A 21 1.42 5.62 5.68
C ALA A 21 1.91 4.31 6.35
N ASN A 22 1.00 3.66 7.06
CA ASN A 22 1.23 2.33 7.64
C ASN A 22 0.98 1.26 6.59
N LEU A 23 2.03 0.53 6.19
CA LEU A 23 1.94 -0.55 5.19
C LEU A 23 1.94 -1.91 5.88
N THR A 24 0.95 -2.73 5.56
CA THR A 24 0.81 -4.10 6.05
C THR A 24 0.75 -5.05 4.86
N VAL A 25 1.60 -6.08 4.83
CA VAL A 25 1.51 -7.18 3.84
C VAL A 25 0.95 -8.44 4.49
N ARG A 26 0.00 -9.10 3.81
CA ARG A 26 -0.51 -10.43 4.16
C ARG A 26 -0.49 -11.32 2.90
N ASN A 27 0.00 -12.54 3.03
CA ASN A 27 0.09 -13.51 1.94
C ASN A 27 0.81 -12.97 0.69
N PHE A 28 1.89 -12.21 0.86
CA PHE A 28 2.63 -11.55 -0.21
C PHE A 28 4.09 -12.04 -0.21
N PRO A 29 4.68 -12.39 -1.36
CA PRO A 29 6.06 -12.87 -1.44
C PRO A 29 7.12 -11.78 -1.17
N ALA A 30 6.70 -10.51 -1.11
CA ALA A 30 7.56 -9.38 -0.76
C ALA A 30 7.24 -8.84 0.64
N THR A 31 8.25 -8.31 1.31
CA THR A 31 8.13 -7.76 2.67
C THR A 31 7.68 -6.30 2.67
N VAL A 32 7.13 -5.84 3.82
CA VAL A 32 6.78 -4.43 4.04
C VAL A 32 7.97 -3.52 3.71
N ALA A 33 9.17 -3.88 4.14
CA ALA A 33 10.39 -3.10 3.96
C ALA A 33 10.74 -2.92 2.47
N GLU A 34 10.64 -3.98 1.68
CA GLU A 34 10.95 -3.92 0.24
C GLU A 34 9.95 -3.01 -0.50
N LEU A 35 8.68 -3.13 -0.16
CA LEU A 35 7.62 -2.31 -0.75
C LEU A 35 7.77 -0.85 -0.35
N ARG A 36 8.04 -0.55 0.93
CA ARG A 36 8.33 0.81 1.39
C ARG A 36 9.50 1.43 0.66
N LYS A 37 10.60 0.69 0.48
CA LYS A 37 11.79 1.17 -0.22
C LYS A 37 11.50 1.47 -1.69
N ARG A 38 10.71 0.60 -2.35
CA ARG A 38 10.27 0.80 -3.75
C ARG A 38 9.30 1.97 -3.92
N LEU A 39 8.40 2.16 -2.95
CA LEU A 39 7.36 3.18 -2.96
C LEU A 39 7.83 4.53 -2.39
N LYS A 40 9.04 4.57 -1.77
CA LYS A 40 9.57 5.73 -1.03
C LYS A 40 8.58 6.28 0.00
N LEU A 41 7.93 5.37 0.71
CA LEU A 41 6.93 5.69 1.72
C LEU A 41 7.58 5.73 3.11
N ALA A 42 7.26 6.77 3.90
CA ALA A 42 7.66 6.82 5.31
C ALA A 42 6.66 6.11 6.23
N GLU A 43 7.14 5.62 7.37
CA GLU A 43 6.28 5.02 8.40
C GLU A 43 5.45 6.07 9.14
N GLY A 44 4.25 5.66 9.58
CA GLY A 44 3.33 6.49 10.37
C GLY A 44 2.30 7.25 9.54
N GLY A 45 1.52 8.10 10.18
CA GLY A 45 0.40 8.84 9.57
C GLY A 45 -0.98 8.22 9.85
N GLY A 46 -2.03 8.86 9.34
CA GLY A 46 -3.42 8.41 9.51
C GLY A 46 -3.90 7.43 8.42
N THR A 47 -3.04 7.16 7.43
CA THR A 47 -3.37 6.31 6.28
C THR A 47 -2.77 4.93 6.42
N TYR A 48 -3.60 3.93 6.17
CA TYR A 48 -3.26 2.53 6.23
C TYR A 48 -3.33 1.92 4.83
N LEU A 49 -2.30 1.17 4.48
CA LEU A 49 -2.15 0.47 3.22
C LEU A 49 -2.06 -1.02 3.52
N PHE A 50 -2.96 -1.79 2.91
CA PHE A 50 -2.95 -3.24 2.99
C PHE A 50 -2.57 -3.79 1.62
N ALA A 51 -1.40 -4.41 1.56
CA ALA A 51 -0.92 -5.15 0.41
C ALA A 51 -1.28 -6.63 0.61
N THR A 52 -2.09 -7.18 -0.27
CA THR A 52 -2.44 -8.60 -0.24
C THR A 52 -2.40 -9.19 -1.63
N THR A 53 -2.10 -10.48 -1.70
CA THR A 53 -2.21 -11.25 -2.95
C THR A 53 -3.52 -12.01 -2.93
N LEU A 54 -4.33 -11.88 -3.98
CA LEU A 54 -5.50 -12.72 -4.21
C LEU A 54 -5.08 -14.13 -4.64
N ALA A 55 -6.03 -15.07 -4.56
CA ALA A 55 -5.84 -16.45 -5.01
C ALA A 55 -5.42 -16.56 -6.49
N ASP A 56 -5.71 -15.55 -7.31
CA ASP A 56 -5.35 -15.46 -8.73
C ASP A 56 -3.94 -14.87 -8.96
N GLU A 57 -3.06 -14.91 -7.95
CA GLU A 57 -1.73 -14.26 -7.92
C GLU A 57 -1.77 -12.73 -8.13
N LYS A 58 -2.96 -12.14 -8.17
CA LYS A 58 -3.19 -10.71 -8.33
C LYS A 58 -2.81 -9.97 -7.07
N LYS A 59 -1.89 -9.03 -7.25
CA LYS A 59 -1.40 -8.14 -6.21
C LYS A 59 -2.34 -6.94 -6.12
N VAL A 60 -2.97 -6.75 -4.97
CA VAL A 60 -3.86 -5.62 -4.74
C VAL A 60 -3.35 -4.79 -3.56
N LEU A 61 -3.57 -3.48 -3.67
CA LEU A 61 -3.33 -2.56 -2.58
C LEU A 61 -4.65 -1.91 -2.17
N ILE A 62 -4.96 -1.99 -0.90
CA ILE A 62 -6.15 -1.38 -0.31
C ILE A 62 -5.68 -0.20 0.53
N ARG A 63 -6.12 1.00 0.16
CA ARG A 63 -5.94 2.20 0.98
C ARG A 63 -7.16 2.38 1.87
N CYS A 64 -6.92 2.40 3.17
CA CYS A 64 -7.89 2.77 4.18
C CYS A 64 -7.44 4.06 4.85
N GLN A 65 -8.33 5.03 4.90
CA GLN A 65 -8.19 6.19 5.76
C GLN A 65 -9.23 6.04 6.87
N ALA A 66 -8.84 6.28 8.12
CA ALA A 66 -9.82 6.35 9.19
C ALA A 66 -10.72 7.57 8.91
N THR A 67 -11.95 7.31 8.47
CA THR A 67 -12.97 8.35 8.36
C THR A 67 -13.51 8.57 9.76
N GLY A 68 -13.11 9.69 10.38
CA GLY A 68 -13.77 10.23 11.57
C GLY A 68 -15.10 10.85 11.19
#